data_AF-A0A9D3LM63-F1
#
_entry.id   AF-A0A9D3LM63-F1
#
_cell.length_a   1.000
_cell.length_b   1.000
_cell.length_c   1.000
_cell.angle_alpha   90.00
_cell.angle_beta   90.00
_cell.angle_gamma   90.00
#
_symmetry.space_group_name_H-M   'P 1'
#
loop_
_entity.id
_entity.type
_entity.pdbx_description
1 polymer ?
#
loop_
_entity_poly.entity_id
_entity_poly.type
_entity_poly.pdbx_seq_one_letter_code
_entity_poly.pdbx_strand_id
1 'polypeptide(L)'
;MADILALVLKHNSAQTQGLKNFSFTSGTGWNTSPCMIVGERCGIKTSLLFLAAVTAASELGVKVLFLTPTPIQKLPAPLQDSLANLNPDGLKKIKFMYPRSQEELLQDVASLHESACGSAAPPSLLIVDGLERYLGRGRGRARGGAWRQPAGDGWLAVAHISALLVDTAAFLGRKLEERGGAGASCRVLVSFDTERQGHAPGELPAQDPVLSVLDRYFPVRATLDRDRSAAAPGTAGEPGAVWQVYFSGVGVTAGHAPGKGEGPNPGLQWRLAICQNGAMEFSLVSGENQAKQ
;
A
#
# COMPACT_ATOMS: atom_id res chain seq x y z
N MET A 1 -3.13 -5.91 17.80
CA MET A 1 -3.79 -5.68 16.49
C MET A 1 -2.72 -5.62 15.43
N ALA A 2 -2.85 -6.40 14.37
CA ALA A 2 -1.84 -6.48 13.30
C ALA A 2 -2.13 -5.44 12.19
N ASP A 3 -1.06 -4.89 11.61
CA ASP A 3 -1.11 -4.12 10.37
C ASP A 3 -1.74 -4.96 9.26
N ILE A 4 -2.59 -4.36 8.43
CA ILE A 4 -3.30 -5.08 7.36
C ILE A 4 -2.31 -5.59 6.31
N LEU A 5 -1.25 -4.84 5.99
CA LEU A 5 -0.23 -5.32 5.05
C LEU A 5 0.57 -6.47 5.65
N ALA A 6 0.87 -6.41 6.94
CA ALA A 6 1.48 -7.52 7.67
C ALA A 6 0.63 -8.80 7.64
N LEU A 7 -0.68 -8.66 7.82
CA LEU A 7 -1.61 -9.79 7.72
C LEU A 7 -1.63 -10.37 6.31
N VAL A 8 -1.67 -9.52 5.28
CA VAL A 8 -1.60 -9.94 3.88
C VAL A 8 -0.33 -10.77 3.64
N LEU A 9 0.83 -10.27 4.07
CA LEU A 9 2.11 -10.97 3.93
C LEU A 9 2.10 -12.31 4.65
N LYS A 10 1.58 -12.35 5.88
CA LYS A 10 1.52 -13.57 6.70
C LYS A 10 0.59 -14.62 6.11
N HIS A 11 -0.61 -14.23 5.68
CA HIS A 11 -1.63 -15.14 5.15
C HIS A 11 -1.19 -15.74 3.80
N ASN A 12 -0.54 -14.93 2.97
CA ASN A 12 -0.14 -15.32 1.62
C ASN A 12 1.35 -15.74 1.56
N SER A 13 1.94 -16.09 2.70
CA SER A 13 3.33 -16.54 2.73
C SER A 13 3.48 -18.01 2.40
N ALA A 14 4.41 -18.33 1.51
CA ALA A 14 4.83 -19.69 1.21
C ALA A 14 5.48 -20.41 2.41
N GLN A 15 6.07 -19.65 3.34
CA GLN A 15 6.84 -20.17 4.47
C GLN A 15 6.08 -19.98 5.79
N THR A 16 5.35 -21.01 6.21
CA THR A 16 4.60 -21.01 7.48
C THR A 16 5.48 -21.06 8.74
N GLN A 17 6.76 -21.42 8.62
CA GLN A 17 7.65 -21.64 9.78
C GLN A 17 8.55 -20.44 10.16
N GLY A 18 8.86 -19.51 9.26
CA GLY A 18 9.70 -18.33 9.54
C GLY A 18 8.98 -17.19 10.27
N LEU A 19 7.65 -17.22 10.28
CA LEU A 19 6.78 -16.18 10.85
C LEU A 19 6.64 -16.22 12.38
N LYS A 20 7.09 -17.29 13.05
CA LYS A 20 7.02 -17.39 14.53
C LYS A 20 7.94 -16.39 15.25
N ASN A 21 9.01 -15.97 14.58
CA ASN A 21 9.93 -14.94 15.08
C ASN A 21 9.51 -13.53 14.67
N PHE A 22 8.42 -13.41 13.91
CA PHE A 22 7.89 -12.15 13.42
C PHE A 22 6.81 -11.64 14.36
N SER A 23 7.26 -11.12 15.49
CA SER A 23 6.46 -10.22 16.31
C SER A 23 6.64 -8.81 15.74
N PHE A 24 5.63 -8.29 15.05
CA PHE A 24 5.44 -6.84 15.02
C PHE A 24 5.26 -6.43 16.47
N THR A 25 6.34 -5.96 17.11
CA THR A 25 6.30 -5.60 18.52
C THR A 25 5.12 -4.67 18.73
N SER A 26 4.15 -5.13 19.52
CA SER A 26 2.93 -4.42 19.88
C SER A 26 3.20 -3.16 20.73
N GLY A 27 4.44 -2.67 20.76
CA GLY A 27 4.92 -1.62 21.66
C GLY A 27 5.25 -0.28 21.00
N THR A 28 5.21 -0.14 19.67
CA THR A 28 5.65 1.12 19.02
C THR A 28 4.79 1.52 17.82
N GLY A 29 3.68 2.24 18.03
CA GLY A 29 3.06 3.25 17.13
C GLY A 29 2.66 2.96 15.67
N TRP A 30 3.20 1.94 15.00
CA TRP A 30 2.99 1.64 13.58
C TRP A 30 1.67 0.98 13.24
N ASN A 31 1.03 0.28 14.20
CA ASN A 31 -0.18 -0.52 13.95
C ASN A 31 -1.40 0.30 13.50
N THR A 32 -1.32 1.63 13.58
CA THR A 32 -2.35 2.59 13.17
C THR A 32 -1.82 3.66 12.21
N SER A 33 -0.56 3.57 11.80
CA SER A 33 0.08 4.60 10.98
C SER A 33 -0.40 4.54 9.52
N PRO A 34 -0.67 5.68 8.87
CA PRO A 34 -0.93 5.74 7.45
C PRO A 34 0.25 5.15 6.65
N CYS A 35 -0.05 4.29 5.68
CA CYS A 35 0.97 3.65 4.85
C CYS A 35 0.76 3.97 3.36
N MET A 36 1.88 4.27 2.69
CA MET A 36 1.94 4.52 1.26
C MET A 36 2.64 3.38 0.53
N ILE A 37 2.02 2.89 -0.53
CA ILE A 37 2.55 1.87 -1.43
C ILE A 37 3.10 2.56 -2.68
N VAL A 38 4.42 2.52 -2.86
CA VAL A 38 5.11 3.15 -3.99
C VAL A 38 5.73 2.12 -4.92
N GLY A 39 5.91 2.49 -6.19
CA GLY A 39 6.59 1.64 -7.17
C GLY A 39 6.33 2.10 -8.60
N GLU A 40 6.95 1.44 -9.58
CA GLU A 40 6.73 1.73 -11.01
C GLU A 40 5.23 1.62 -11.37
N ARG A 41 4.77 2.36 -12.39
CA ARG A 41 3.38 2.30 -12.86
C ARG A 41 3.05 0.90 -13.38
N CYS A 42 2.30 0.13 -12.59
CA CYS A 42 1.86 -1.20 -12.91
C CYS A 42 0.62 -1.59 -12.08
N GLY A 43 -0.17 -2.56 -12.56
CA GLY A 43 -1.41 -2.99 -11.91
C GLY A 43 -1.22 -3.80 -10.61
N ILE A 44 0.02 -4.11 -10.21
CA ILE A 44 0.29 -4.92 -9.01
C ILE A 44 -0.06 -4.17 -7.73
N LYS A 45 0.13 -2.85 -7.69
CA LYS A 45 -0.21 -2.02 -6.51
C LYS A 45 -1.72 -2.04 -6.25
N THR A 46 -2.52 -1.84 -7.29
CA THR A 46 -3.98 -2.00 -7.21
C THR A 46 -4.34 -3.39 -6.70
N SER A 47 -3.73 -4.44 -7.26
CA SER A 47 -3.98 -5.81 -6.84
C SER A 47 -3.65 -6.05 -5.36
N LEU A 48 -2.53 -5.52 -4.87
CA LEU A 48 -2.12 -5.58 -3.46
C LEU A 48 -3.09 -4.82 -2.55
N LEU A 49 -3.53 -3.62 -2.96
CA LEU A 49 -4.53 -2.84 -2.23
C LEU A 49 -5.86 -3.59 -2.12
N PHE A 50 -6.28 -4.28 -3.17
CA PHE A 50 -7.46 -5.13 -3.11
C PHE A 50 -7.29 -6.31 -2.17
N LEU A 51 -6.13 -6.98 -2.22
CA LEU A 51 -5.84 -8.08 -1.30
C LEU A 51 -5.92 -7.60 0.16
N ALA A 52 -5.38 -6.40 0.44
CA ALA A 52 -5.49 -5.75 1.74
C ALA A 52 -6.96 -5.45 2.13
N ALA A 53 -7.76 -4.92 1.20
CA ALA A 53 -9.17 -4.64 1.43
C ALA A 53 -9.96 -5.91 1.81
N VAL A 54 -9.75 -6.98 1.05
CA VAL A 54 -10.41 -8.27 1.25
C VAL A 54 -9.97 -8.94 2.55
N THR A 55 -8.66 -8.92 2.84
CA THR A 55 -8.09 -9.45 4.09
C THR A 55 -8.68 -8.72 5.30
N ALA A 56 -8.72 -7.38 5.26
CA ALA A 56 -9.32 -6.59 6.33
C ALA A 56 -10.82 -6.89 6.52
N ALA A 57 -11.57 -7.01 5.42
CA ALA A 57 -13.00 -7.24 5.49
C ALA A 57 -13.38 -8.66 5.95
N SER A 58 -12.63 -9.67 5.51
CA SER A 58 -12.91 -11.08 5.78
C SER A 58 -12.29 -11.58 7.08
N GLU A 59 -11.02 -11.26 7.36
CA GLU A 59 -10.31 -11.78 8.54
C GLU A 59 -10.52 -10.90 9.77
N LEU A 60 -10.42 -9.58 9.61
CA LEU A 60 -10.64 -8.64 10.72
C LEU A 60 -12.11 -8.26 10.88
N GLY A 61 -12.94 -8.60 9.89
CA GLY A 61 -14.37 -8.32 9.92
C GLY A 61 -14.70 -6.82 9.88
N VAL A 62 -13.76 -5.96 9.49
CA VAL A 62 -13.93 -4.50 9.53
C VAL A 62 -14.52 -3.95 8.23
N LYS A 63 -15.09 -2.75 8.30
CA LYS A 63 -15.59 -2.03 7.12
C LYS A 63 -14.44 -1.32 6.40
N VAL A 64 -14.41 -1.44 5.08
CA VAL A 64 -13.39 -0.87 4.21
C VAL A 64 -14.03 0.08 3.21
N LEU A 65 -13.43 1.25 3.03
CA LEU A 65 -13.76 2.18 1.96
C LEU A 65 -12.63 2.19 0.94
N PHE A 66 -12.94 1.81 -0.30
CA PHE A 66 -11.98 1.72 -1.38
C PHE A 66 -12.29 2.78 -2.44
N LEU A 67 -11.43 3.78 -2.56
CA LEU A 67 -11.52 4.89 -3.51
C LEU A 67 -10.55 4.63 -4.67
N THR A 68 -11.06 4.64 -5.90
CA THR A 68 -10.24 4.45 -7.10
C THR A 68 -10.85 5.19 -8.29
N PRO A 69 -10.06 5.78 -9.20
CA PRO A 69 -10.63 6.58 -10.28
C PRO A 69 -11.29 5.74 -11.39
N THR A 70 -11.07 4.42 -11.39
CA THR A 70 -11.57 3.51 -12.42
C THR A 70 -12.48 2.44 -11.84
N PRO A 71 -13.69 2.25 -12.38
CA PRO A 71 -14.58 1.16 -11.98
C PRO A 71 -13.91 -0.20 -12.06
N ILE A 72 -14.11 -0.99 -11.02
CA ILE A 72 -13.53 -2.32 -10.90
C ILE A 72 -14.50 -3.29 -11.57
N GLN A 73 -14.21 -3.63 -12.82
CA GLN A 73 -15.10 -4.48 -13.61
C GLN A 73 -14.90 -5.97 -13.33
N LYS A 74 -13.69 -6.33 -12.91
CA LYS A 74 -13.31 -7.70 -12.55
C LYS A 74 -12.40 -7.63 -11.34
N LEU A 75 -12.49 -8.65 -10.49
CA LEU A 75 -11.50 -8.83 -9.45
C LEU A 75 -10.13 -9.00 -10.11
N PRO A 76 -9.08 -8.36 -9.57
CA PRO A 76 -7.71 -8.63 -9.99
C PRO A 76 -7.49 -10.14 -10.08
N ALA A 77 -6.87 -10.59 -11.17
CA ALA A 77 -6.58 -12.02 -11.40
C ALA A 77 -5.97 -12.71 -10.15
N PRO A 78 -5.11 -12.05 -9.35
CA PRO A 78 -4.59 -12.63 -8.11
C PRO A 78 -5.56 -12.97 -7.00
N LEU A 79 -6.80 -12.54 -7.12
CA LEU A 79 -7.81 -12.70 -6.10
C LEU A 79 -8.91 -13.66 -6.52
N GLN A 80 -8.96 -14.08 -7.79
CA GLN A 80 -10.04 -14.94 -8.30
C GLN A 80 -10.02 -16.31 -7.60
N ASP A 81 -8.84 -16.90 -7.44
CA ASP A 81 -8.69 -18.20 -6.78
C ASP A 81 -8.72 -18.10 -5.25
N SER A 82 -8.15 -17.03 -4.66
CA SER A 82 -8.20 -16.81 -3.21
C SER A 82 -9.60 -16.47 -2.71
N LEU A 83 -10.44 -15.81 -3.53
CA LEU A 83 -11.83 -15.51 -3.16
C LEU A 83 -12.75 -16.72 -3.12
N ALA A 84 -12.41 -17.83 -3.77
CA ALA A 84 -13.21 -19.05 -3.68
C ALA A 84 -13.33 -19.56 -2.24
N ASN A 85 -12.36 -19.21 -1.38
CA ASN A 85 -12.32 -19.56 0.04
C ASN A 85 -12.75 -18.42 0.97
N LEU A 86 -13.05 -17.23 0.43
CA LEU A 86 -13.42 -16.07 1.23
C LEU A 86 -14.93 -16.01 1.44
N ASN A 87 -15.34 -15.71 2.67
CA ASN A 87 -16.75 -15.55 3.00
C ASN A 87 -17.34 -14.38 2.16
N PRO A 88 -18.37 -14.61 1.33
CA PRO A 88 -19.01 -13.54 0.54
C PRO A 88 -19.56 -12.40 1.41
N ASP A 89 -19.83 -12.63 2.70
CA ASP A 89 -20.22 -11.59 3.64
C ASP A 89 -19.09 -10.61 3.96
N GLY A 90 -17.82 -11.01 3.80
CA GLY A 90 -16.66 -10.12 3.91
C GLY A 90 -16.70 -9.05 2.81
N LEU A 91 -17.01 -9.42 1.57
CA LEU A 91 -17.09 -8.47 0.45
C LEU A 91 -18.17 -7.40 0.65
N LYS A 92 -19.28 -7.73 1.33
CA LYS A 92 -20.33 -6.75 1.67
C LYS A 92 -19.85 -5.64 2.59
N LYS A 93 -18.71 -5.83 3.27
CA LYS A 93 -18.09 -4.81 4.14
C LYS A 93 -17.16 -3.86 3.39
N ILE A 94 -16.92 -4.09 2.11
CA ILE A 94 -16.11 -3.22 1.25
C ILE A 94 -17.05 -2.32 0.44
N LYS A 95 -16.98 -1.01 0.67
CA LYS A 95 -17.68 0.00 -0.13
C LYS A 95 -16.69 0.58 -1.15
N PHE A 96 -17.05 0.53 -2.43
CA PHE A 96 -16.27 1.16 -3.49
C PHE A 96 -16.82 2.55 -3.82
N MET A 97 -15.93 3.52 -4.01
CA MET A 97 -16.24 4.85 -4.53
C MET A 97 -15.30 5.19 -5.67
N TYR A 98 -15.80 5.94 -6.65
CA TYR A 98 -15.11 6.15 -7.91
C TYR A 98 -14.90 7.63 -8.25
N PRO A 99 -14.24 8.42 -7.38
CA PRO A 99 -13.98 9.82 -7.67
C PRO A 99 -13.06 9.92 -8.90
N ARG A 100 -13.45 10.75 -9.87
CA ARG A 100 -12.76 10.93 -11.16
C ARG A 100 -11.86 12.16 -11.17
N SER A 101 -11.97 13.04 -10.18
CA SER A 101 -11.16 14.24 -10.04
C SER A 101 -10.69 14.45 -8.61
N GLN A 102 -9.75 15.37 -8.41
CA GLN A 102 -9.29 15.79 -7.08
C GLN A 102 -10.45 16.33 -6.24
N GLU A 103 -11.32 17.14 -6.84
CA GLU A 103 -12.46 17.76 -6.18
C GLU A 103 -13.47 16.71 -5.71
N GLU A 104 -13.76 15.72 -6.56
CA GLU A 104 -14.61 14.59 -6.20
C GLU A 104 -14.00 13.78 -5.05
N LEU A 105 -12.69 13.52 -5.07
CA LEU A 105 -12.02 12.81 -3.99
C LEU A 105 -12.08 13.59 -2.67
N LEU A 106 -11.81 14.89 -2.70
CA LEU A 106 -11.88 15.76 -1.53
C LEU A 106 -13.31 15.78 -0.96
N GLN A 107 -14.31 15.93 -1.81
CA GLN A 107 -15.72 15.95 -1.41
C GLN A 107 -16.13 14.62 -0.78
N ASP A 108 -15.80 13.50 -1.42
CA ASP A 108 -16.11 12.16 -0.95
C ASP A 108 -15.50 11.90 0.44
N VAL A 109 -14.21 12.23 0.62
CA VAL A 109 -13.51 12.05 1.91
C VAL A 109 -14.09 12.97 2.98
N ALA A 110 -14.32 14.26 2.66
CA ALA A 110 -14.91 15.21 3.59
C ALA A 110 -16.33 14.79 4.06
N SER A 111 -17.14 14.24 3.15
CA SER A 111 -18.51 13.77 3.46
C SER A 111 -18.55 12.59 4.44
N LEU A 112 -17.43 11.88 4.65
CA LEU A 112 -17.39 10.76 5.59
C LEU A 112 -17.70 11.18 7.02
N HIS A 113 -17.38 12.42 7.38
CA HIS A 113 -17.71 12.99 8.69
C HIS A 113 -19.21 13.03 8.95
N GLU A 114 -20.01 13.32 7.92
CA GLU A 114 -21.47 13.36 8.02
C GLU A 114 -22.05 11.95 8.18
N SER A 115 -21.57 11.01 7.37
CA SER A 115 -22.05 9.62 7.39
C SER A 115 -21.74 8.89 8.70
N ALA A 116 -20.59 9.19 9.32
CA ALA A 116 -20.15 8.58 10.57
C ALA A 116 -20.91 9.09 11.80
N CYS A 117 -21.62 10.21 11.70
CA CYS A 117 -22.52 10.72 12.73
C CYS A 117 -23.90 10.04 12.69
N GLY A 118 -24.23 9.32 11.61
CA GLY A 118 -25.46 8.52 11.50
C GLY A 118 -25.37 7.16 12.19
N SER A 119 -26.44 6.37 12.07
CA SER A 119 -26.54 5.01 12.66
C SER A 119 -25.53 4.01 12.06
N ALA A 120 -25.10 4.21 10.81
CA ALA A 120 -24.15 3.32 10.16
C ALA A 120 -22.77 3.33 10.85
N ALA A 121 -22.21 2.15 11.12
CA ALA A 121 -20.84 2.06 11.65
C ALA A 121 -19.81 2.60 10.64
N PRO A 122 -18.86 3.45 11.08
CA PRO A 122 -17.82 4.04 10.22
C PRO A 122 -16.83 2.99 9.67
N PRO A 123 -16.12 3.27 8.57
CA PRO A 123 -15.07 2.40 8.06
C PRO A 123 -13.83 2.43 8.98
N SER A 124 -13.16 1.28 9.11
CA SER A 124 -11.90 1.14 9.87
C SER A 124 -10.67 1.12 8.95
N LEU A 125 -10.86 1.19 7.64
CA LEU A 125 -9.81 1.26 6.65
C LEU A 125 -10.25 2.12 5.46
N LEU A 126 -9.45 3.12 5.14
CA LEU A 126 -9.53 3.92 3.92
C LEU A 126 -8.42 3.47 2.96
N ILE A 127 -8.79 3.14 1.73
CA ILE A 127 -7.86 2.80 0.66
C ILE A 127 -8.03 3.80 -0.48
N VAL A 128 -6.95 4.45 -0.91
CA VAL A 128 -6.92 5.31 -2.11
C VAL A 128 -5.97 4.72 -3.14
N ASP A 129 -6.50 4.27 -4.26
CA ASP A 129 -5.71 3.72 -5.36
C ASP A 129 -5.35 4.79 -6.40
N GLY A 130 -4.05 4.97 -6.63
CA GLY A 130 -3.50 5.84 -7.65
C GLY A 130 -3.60 7.31 -7.29
N LEU A 131 -3.09 7.70 -6.11
CA LEU A 131 -3.16 9.09 -5.61
C LEU A 131 -2.60 10.10 -6.62
N GLU A 132 -1.57 9.72 -7.39
CA GLU A 132 -0.99 10.53 -8.45
C GLU A 132 -2.00 10.97 -9.53
N ARG A 133 -3.07 10.18 -9.75
CA ARG A 133 -4.07 10.44 -10.79
C ARG A 133 -4.97 11.63 -10.43
N TYR A 134 -5.20 11.83 -9.14
CA TYR A 134 -5.95 12.97 -8.60
C TYR A 134 -5.13 14.26 -8.66
N LEU A 135 -3.82 14.15 -8.49
CA LEU A 135 -2.90 15.28 -8.42
C LEU A 135 -2.52 15.88 -9.79
N GLY A 136 -3.30 15.58 -10.85
CA GLY A 136 -3.02 16.05 -12.20
C GLY A 136 -1.80 15.39 -12.88
N ARG A 137 -1.04 14.52 -12.19
CA ARG A 137 0.06 13.72 -12.79
C ARG A 137 -0.47 12.63 -13.75
N GLY A 138 -1.79 12.49 -13.93
CA GLY A 138 -2.40 11.64 -14.95
C GLY A 138 -2.56 12.28 -16.33
N ARG A 139 -2.42 13.62 -16.45
CA ARG A 139 -2.67 14.34 -17.71
C ARG A 139 -1.37 14.66 -18.45
N GLY A 140 -0.89 13.67 -19.21
CA GLY A 140 0.04 13.86 -20.33
C GLY A 140 1.53 13.79 -19.98
N ARG A 141 2.22 12.82 -20.59
CA ARG A 141 3.66 12.96 -20.86
C ARG A 141 3.84 14.22 -21.70
N ALA A 142 4.68 15.15 -21.27
CA ALA A 142 5.24 16.10 -22.23
C ALA A 142 5.99 15.29 -23.30
N ARG A 143 5.92 15.74 -24.56
CA ARG A 143 6.67 15.18 -25.69
C ARG A 143 8.17 15.31 -25.35
N GLY A 144 8.73 14.27 -24.72
CA GLY A 144 10.04 14.35 -24.05
C GLY A 144 10.18 13.51 -22.77
N GLY A 145 9.15 12.79 -22.32
CA GLY A 145 9.31 11.72 -21.31
C GLY A 145 9.42 12.18 -19.85
N ALA A 146 9.46 13.48 -19.57
CA ALA A 146 9.36 14.03 -18.22
C ALA A 146 7.91 14.46 -17.91
N TRP A 147 7.44 14.20 -16.69
CA TRP A 147 6.23 14.85 -16.19
C TRP A 147 6.39 16.37 -16.29
N ARG A 148 5.31 17.06 -16.69
CA ARG A 148 5.25 18.50 -16.49
C ARG A 148 5.31 18.73 -14.98
N GLN A 149 6.35 19.43 -14.51
CA GLN A 149 6.39 19.88 -13.12
C GLN A 149 5.04 20.53 -12.80
N PRO A 150 4.44 20.23 -11.63
CA PRO A 150 3.26 20.96 -11.22
C PRO A 150 3.61 22.44 -11.22
N ALA A 151 2.94 23.24 -12.05
CA ALA A 151 3.12 24.68 -12.04
C ALA A 151 2.73 25.18 -10.66
N GLY A 152 3.68 25.76 -9.90
CA GLY A 152 3.51 26.51 -8.64
C GLY A 152 2.90 25.78 -7.44
N ASP A 153 1.74 25.14 -7.62
CA ASP A 153 0.77 24.84 -6.56
C ASP A 153 0.47 23.35 -6.38
N GLY A 154 1.07 22.46 -7.18
CA GLY A 154 0.74 21.02 -7.10
C GLY A 154 1.09 20.36 -5.77
N TRP A 155 2.02 20.93 -5.00
CA TRP A 155 2.45 20.38 -3.71
C TRP A 155 1.44 20.74 -2.60
N LEU A 156 0.72 21.86 -2.76
CA LEU A 156 -0.40 22.24 -1.89
C LEU A 156 -1.55 21.23 -2.06
N ALA A 157 -1.85 20.82 -3.29
CA ALA A 157 -2.86 19.79 -3.56
C ALA A 157 -2.49 18.44 -2.90
N VAL A 158 -1.22 18.04 -2.99
CA VAL A 158 -0.70 16.82 -2.33
C VAL A 158 -0.87 16.92 -0.82
N ALA A 159 -0.41 18.02 -0.22
CA ALA A 159 -0.48 18.24 1.22
C ALA A 159 -1.93 18.26 1.69
N HIS A 160 -2.82 18.94 0.96
CA HIS A 160 -4.23 19.07 1.30
C HIS A 160 -4.95 17.71 1.30
N ILE A 161 -4.84 16.93 0.23
CA ILE A 161 -5.49 15.60 0.17
C ILE A 161 -4.91 14.68 1.24
N SER A 162 -3.58 14.71 1.44
CA SER A 162 -2.92 13.85 2.43
C SER A 162 -3.33 14.20 3.86
N ALA A 163 -3.36 15.49 4.20
CA ALA A 163 -3.85 15.99 5.48
C ALA A 163 -5.30 15.57 5.72
N LEU A 164 -6.18 15.79 4.74
CA LEU A 164 -7.59 15.42 4.84
C LEU A 164 -7.76 13.91 5.09
N LEU A 165 -7.04 13.04 4.37
CA LEU A 165 -7.12 11.59 4.58
C LEU A 165 -6.71 11.19 6.00
N VAL A 166 -5.61 11.75 6.51
CA VAL A 166 -5.12 11.46 7.87
C VAL A 166 -6.08 11.99 8.93
N ASP A 167 -6.59 13.21 8.77
CA ASP A 167 -7.53 13.84 9.70
C ASP A 167 -8.88 13.11 9.72
N THR A 168 -9.41 12.74 8.55
CA THR A 168 -10.63 11.95 8.45
C THR A 168 -10.44 10.57 9.08
N ALA A 169 -9.31 9.90 8.86
CA ALA A 169 -9.03 8.63 9.54
C ALA A 169 -8.94 8.80 11.07
N ALA A 170 -8.28 9.84 11.57
CA ALA A 170 -8.23 10.12 13.01
C ALA A 170 -9.64 10.36 13.59
N PHE A 171 -10.50 11.11 12.87
CA PHE A 171 -11.89 11.30 13.27
C PHE A 171 -12.69 10.00 13.28
N LEU A 172 -12.58 9.18 12.23
CA LEU A 172 -13.28 7.90 12.13
C LEU A 172 -12.81 6.92 13.21
N GLY A 173 -11.51 6.93 13.54
CA GLY A 173 -10.93 6.18 14.65
C GLY A 173 -11.60 6.54 15.98
N ARG A 174 -11.69 7.84 16.31
CA ARG A 174 -12.40 8.30 17.51
C ARG A 174 -13.87 7.85 17.54
N LYS A 175 -14.55 7.92 16.39
CA LYS A 175 -15.95 7.46 16.27
C LYS A 175 -16.09 5.95 16.44
N LEU A 176 -15.08 5.16 16.07
CA LEU A 176 -15.05 3.71 16.32
C LEU A 176 -14.84 3.40 17.81
N GLU A 177 -13.94 4.13 18.47
CA GLU A 177 -13.67 3.98 19.91
C GLU A 177 -14.90 4.34 20.76
N GLU A 178 -15.56 5.46 20.45
CA GLU A 178 -16.81 5.90 21.11
C GLU A 178 -17.92 4.83 21.07
N ARG A 179 -17.95 4.01 20.02
CA ARG A 179 -18.96 2.95 19.84
C ARG A 179 -18.60 1.63 20.54
N GLY A 180 -17.59 1.64 21.42
CA GLY A 180 -17.23 0.48 22.25
C GLY A 180 -16.15 -0.43 21.65
N GLY A 181 -15.47 0.01 20.59
CA GLY A 181 -14.32 -0.69 20.05
C GLY A 181 -13.05 -0.37 20.82
N ALA A 182 -12.76 -1.07 21.92
CA ALA A 182 -11.48 -0.92 22.62
C ALA A 182 -10.31 -1.23 21.65
N GLY A 183 -9.55 -0.20 21.28
CA GLY A 183 -8.47 -0.28 20.29
C GLY A 183 -8.89 -0.13 18.82
N ALA A 184 -10.15 0.22 18.52
CA ALA A 184 -10.62 0.35 17.15
C ALA A 184 -10.15 1.65 16.49
N SER A 185 -9.09 1.57 15.68
CA SER A 185 -8.59 2.70 14.87
C SER A 185 -9.07 2.64 13.42
N CYS A 186 -9.18 3.79 12.76
CA CYS A 186 -9.27 3.84 11.29
C CYS A 186 -7.87 4.03 10.68
N ARG A 187 -7.54 3.23 9.67
CA ARG A 187 -6.23 3.21 9.01
C ARG A 187 -6.33 3.74 7.58
N VAL A 188 -5.21 4.20 7.02
CA VAL A 188 -5.13 4.70 5.64
C VAL A 188 -4.06 3.93 4.87
N LEU A 189 -4.44 3.44 3.69
CA LEU A 189 -3.53 2.89 2.69
C LEU A 189 -3.68 3.68 1.39
N VAL A 190 -2.57 4.16 0.84
CA VAL A 190 -2.57 4.87 -0.45
C VAL A 190 -1.59 4.21 -1.40
N SER A 191 -1.88 4.14 -2.70
CA SER A 191 -0.88 3.81 -3.71
C SER A 191 -0.44 5.07 -4.47
N PHE A 192 0.84 5.10 -4.84
CA PHE A 192 1.44 6.19 -5.58
C PHE A 192 2.45 5.67 -6.62
N ASP A 193 2.34 6.11 -7.86
CA ASP A 193 3.32 5.80 -8.89
C ASP A 193 4.59 6.65 -8.75
N THR A 194 5.74 5.98 -8.72
CA THR A 194 7.05 6.64 -8.81
C THR A 194 7.58 6.57 -10.24
N GLU A 195 8.17 7.66 -10.74
CA GLU A 195 9.00 7.55 -11.94
C GLU A 195 10.37 7.06 -11.54
N ARG A 196 10.75 5.91 -12.09
CA ARG A 196 12.16 5.63 -12.28
C ARG A 196 12.62 6.50 -13.45
N GLN A 197 13.10 7.70 -13.14
CA GLN A 197 13.81 8.49 -14.13
C GLN A 197 14.92 7.59 -14.69
N GLY A 198 15.06 7.52 -16.02
CA GLY A 198 16.12 6.76 -16.68
C GLY A 198 17.48 7.39 -16.42
N HIS A 199 17.90 7.41 -15.15
CA HIS A 199 19.19 7.89 -14.72
C HIS A 199 20.25 6.94 -15.26
N ALA A 200 21.30 7.54 -15.82
CA ALA A 200 22.53 6.83 -16.04
C ALA A 200 23.03 6.29 -14.69
N PRO A 201 23.66 5.10 -14.65
CA PRO A 201 24.23 4.58 -13.42
C PRO A 201 25.22 5.58 -12.83
N GLY A 202 24.95 6.08 -11.62
CA GLY A 202 25.84 7.00 -10.89
C GLY A 202 25.23 8.34 -10.48
N GLU A 203 24.09 8.74 -11.05
CA GLU A 203 23.37 9.94 -10.60
C GLU A 203 22.41 9.59 -9.44
N LEU A 204 22.51 10.31 -8.33
CA LEU A 204 21.53 10.21 -7.24
C LEU A 204 20.23 10.85 -7.73
N PRO A 205 19.09 10.13 -7.71
CA PRO A 205 17.83 10.69 -8.16
C PRO A 205 17.50 11.91 -7.31
N ALA A 206 17.23 13.05 -7.96
CA ALA A 206 16.71 14.23 -7.28
C ALA A 206 15.46 13.82 -6.49
N GLN A 207 15.38 14.20 -5.21
CA GLN A 207 14.23 13.88 -4.37
C GLN A 207 12.96 14.45 -5.02
N ASP A 208 11.99 13.58 -5.35
CA ASP A 208 10.70 14.04 -5.87
C ASP A 208 10.03 14.88 -4.76
N PRO A 209 9.80 16.19 -4.99
CA PRO A 209 9.23 17.07 -3.97
C PRO A 209 7.83 16.61 -3.54
N VAL A 210 7.07 15.96 -4.42
CA VAL A 210 5.76 15.39 -4.09
C VAL A 210 5.90 14.22 -3.12
N LEU A 211 6.86 13.33 -3.35
CA LEU A 211 7.13 12.22 -2.41
C LEU A 211 7.57 12.75 -1.05
N SER A 212 8.38 13.81 -1.04
CA SER A 212 8.82 14.46 0.20
C SER A 212 7.64 15.05 0.99
N VAL A 213 6.62 15.59 0.30
CA VAL A 213 5.37 16.00 0.98
C VAL A 213 4.64 14.78 1.52
N LEU A 214 4.46 13.73 0.71
CA LEU A 214 3.73 12.51 1.10
C LEU A 214 4.36 11.81 2.31
N ASP A 215 5.70 11.73 2.39
CA ASP A 215 6.40 11.08 3.51
C ASP A 215 6.12 11.72 4.87
N ARG A 216 5.72 12.99 4.90
CA ARG A 216 5.31 13.67 6.13
C ARG A 216 3.95 13.22 6.65
N TYR A 217 3.08 12.73 5.76
CA TYR A 217 1.72 12.28 6.09
C TYR A 217 1.61 10.75 6.16
N PHE A 218 2.44 10.04 5.39
CA PHE A 218 2.50 8.59 5.30
C PHE A 218 3.86 8.11 5.83
N PRO A 219 4.03 8.01 7.16
CA PRO A 219 5.31 7.71 7.77
C PRO A 219 5.80 6.28 7.50
N VAL A 220 4.92 5.39 7.00
CA VAL A 220 5.25 4.03 6.57
C VAL A 220 5.16 3.96 5.04
N ARG A 221 6.19 3.41 4.42
CA ARG A 221 6.29 3.22 2.97
C ARG A 221 6.57 1.76 2.65
N ALA A 222 5.71 1.16 1.84
CA ALA A 222 5.92 -0.12 1.20
C ALA A 222 6.32 0.12 -0.26
N THR A 223 7.56 -0.21 -0.62
CA THR A 223 8.04 0.00 -2.00
C THR A 223 8.07 -1.31 -2.76
N LEU A 224 7.51 -1.29 -3.98
CA LEU A 224 7.54 -2.39 -4.92
C LEU A 224 8.52 -2.07 -6.05
N ASP A 225 9.60 -2.83 -6.12
CA ASP A 225 10.54 -2.81 -7.24
C ASP A 225 10.43 -4.09 -8.05
N ARG A 226 10.51 -3.99 -9.38
CA ARG A 226 10.45 -5.17 -10.24
C ARG A 226 11.82 -5.82 -10.25
N ASP A 227 11.89 -7.11 -9.93
CA ASP A 227 13.12 -7.85 -10.07
C ASP A 227 13.41 -8.07 -11.56
N ARG A 228 14.36 -7.30 -12.10
CA ARG A 228 14.81 -7.40 -13.51
C ARG A 228 15.90 -8.44 -13.71
N SER A 229 16.41 -9.03 -12.62
CA SER A 229 17.41 -10.09 -12.66
C SER A 229 16.79 -11.49 -12.84
N ALA A 230 15.48 -11.62 -12.56
CA ALA A 230 14.67 -12.76 -12.97
C ALA A 230 14.47 -12.71 -14.50
N ALA A 231 14.78 -13.81 -15.18
CA ALA A 231 15.02 -13.88 -16.62
C ALA A 231 13.85 -13.40 -17.49
N ALA A 232 14.17 -13.05 -18.74
CA ALA A 232 13.21 -12.62 -19.75
C ALA A 232 12.08 -13.65 -19.96
N PRO A 233 10.84 -13.20 -20.22
CA PRO A 233 9.73 -14.11 -20.52
C PRO A 233 10.04 -14.86 -21.83
N GLY A 234 10.35 -16.15 -21.73
CA GLY A 234 10.71 -16.95 -22.90
C GLY A 234 11.16 -18.40 -22.63
N THR A 235 11.52 -18.75 -21.40
CA THR A 235 11.86 -20.13 -21.04
C THR A 235 10.70 -20.80 -20.33
N ALA A 236 10.19 -21.89 -20.92
CA ALA A 236 9.06 -22.66 -20.42
C ALA A 236 9.31 -23.13 -18.98
N GLY A 237 8.46 -22.67 -18.05
CA GLY A 237 8.42 -23.15 -16.66
C GLY A 237 8.67 -22.11 -15.57
N GLU A 238 9.05 -20.86 -15.89
CA GLU A 238 9.36 -19.86 -14.85
C GLU A 238 8.10 -19.15 -14.29
N PRO A 239 8.09 -18.83 -12.98
CA PRO A 239 7.04 -18.03 -12.36
C PRO A 239 6.96 -16.64 -12.99
N GLY A 240 5.76 -16.04 -13.01
CA GLY A 240 5.53 -14.72 -13.59
C GLY A 240 6.38 -13.61 -12.95
N ALA A 241 6.27 -12.39 -13.49
CA ALA A 241 7.05 -11.23 -13.05
C ALA A 241 7.18 -11.14 -11.51
N VAL A 242 8.43 -11.22 -11.03
CA VAL A 242 8.75 -11.18 -9.59
C VAL A 242 8.99 -9.74 -9.16
N TRP A 243 8.45 -9.39 -7.99
CA TRP A 243 8.57 -8.07 -7.37
C TRP A 243 9.25 -8.19 -6.02
N GLN A 244 10.08 -7.21 -5.67
CA GLN A 244 10.65 -7.05 -4.35
C GLN A 244 9.83 -6.00 -3.59
N VAL A 245 9.36 -6.36 -2.40
CA VAL A 245 8.59 -5.50 -1.49
C VAL A 245 9.44 -5.20 -0.28
N TYR A 246 9.72 -3.94 0.00
CA TYR A 246 10.45 -3.53 1.20
C TYR A 246 9.70 -2.43 1.95
N PHE A 247 9.80 -2.48 3.26
CA PHE A 247 9.17 -1.52 4.16
C PHE A 247 10.22 -0.58 4.73
N SER A 248 9.91 0.71 4.73
CA SER A 248 10.73 1.77 5.32
C SER A 248 9.84 2.75 6.05
N GLY A 249 10.34 3.40 7.10
CA GLY A 249 9.57 4.42 7.81
C GLY A 249 9.59 4.29 9.33
N VAL A 250 8.81 5.13 9.99
CA VAL A 250 8.75 5.20 11.46
C VAL A 250 8.19 3.88 12.01
N GLY A 251 8.91 3.28 12.96
CA GLY A 251 8.50 2.04 13.62
C GLY A 251 8.85 0.74 12.87
N VAL A 252 9.45 0.83 11.67
CA VAL A 252 9.93 -0.36 10.94
C VAL A 252 11.31 -0.76 11.49
N THR A 253 11.34 -1.70 12.43
CA THR A 253 12.58 -2.32 12.92
C THR A 253 12.76 -3.71 12.30
N ALA A 254 13.85 -3.90 11.56
CA ALA A 254 14.30 -5.24 11.20
C ALA A 254 14.89 -5.88 12.47
N GLY A 255 14.31 -6.99 12.93
CA GLY A 255 14.85 -7.70 14.08
C GLY A 255 16.18 -8.36 13.73
N HIS A 256 17.30 -7.72 14.06
CA HIS A 256 18.60 -8.38 14.26
C HIS A 256 19.45 -7.65 15.32
N ALA A 257 20.25 -8.44 16.02
CA ALA A 257 21.11 -8.09 17.17
C ALA A 257 22.10 -6.93 16.88
N PRO A 258 22.59 -6.22 17.92
CA PRO A 258 23.42 -5.03 17.75
C PRO A 258 24.79 -5.42 17.18
N GLY A 259 24.99 -5.15 15.89
CA GLY A 259 26.21 -5.50 15.16
C GLY A 259 26.51 -4.54 14.01
N LYS A 260 27.15 -3.42 14.37
CA LYS A 260 28.15 -2.65 13.61
C LYS A 260 27.99 -2.54 12.08
N GLY A 261 27.48 -1.39 11.63
CA GLY A 261 27.66 -0.89 10.25
C GLY A 261 26.70 0.24 9.90
N GLU A 262 27.21 1.46 9.71
CA GLU A 262 26.49 2.58 9.10
C GLU A 262 26.27 2.30 7.60
N GLY A 263 25.19 1.59 7.31
CA GLY A 263 24.59 1.48 5.98
C GLY A 263 23.07 1.54 6.11
N PRO A 264 22.32 1.84 5.05
CA PRO A 264 20.86 1.77 5.10
C PRO A 264 20.48 0.35 5.52
N ASN A 265 19.94 0.22 6.73
CA ASN A 265 19.51 -1.04 7.31
C ASN A 265 18.69 -1.78 6.24
N PRO A 266 19.04 -3.02 5.85
CA PRO A 266 18.20 -3.78 4.94
C PRO A 266 16.92 -4.09 5.73
N GLY A 267 15.92 -3.23 5.55
CA GLY A 267 14.57 -3.45 6.05
C GLY A 267 14.08 -4.81 5.58
N LEU A 268 13.08 -5.35 6.27
CA LEU A 268 12.46 -6.62 5.92
C LEU A 268 12.06 -6.64 4.44
N GLN A 269 12.75 -7.48 3.67
CA GLN A 269 12.58 -7.60 2.23
C GLN A 269 11.78 -8.86 1.92
N TRP A 270 10.70 -8.68 1.16
CA TRP A 270 9.83 -9.74 0.70
C TRP A 270 9.93 -9.85 -0.80
N ARG A 271 9.79 -11.07 -1.31
CA ARG A 271 9.61 -11.37 -2.71
C ARG A 271 8.14 -11.68 -2.93
N LEU A 272 7.52 -10.93 -3.83
CA LEU A 272 6.16 -11.10 -4.31
C LEU A 272 6.20 -11.75 -5.70
N ALA A 273 5.71 -12.98 -5.81
CA ALA A 273 5.55 -13.67 -7.09
C ALA A 273 4.06 -13.69 -7.47
N ILE A 274 3.78 -13.55 -8.77
CA ILE A 274 2.45 -13.76 -9.32
C ILE A 274 2.42 -15.16 -9.94
N CYS A 275 1.67 -16.06 -9.32
CA CYS A 275 1.50 -17.43 -9.78
C CYS A 275 0.73 -17.48 -11.11
N GLN A 276 0.82 -18.60 -11.82
CA GLN A 276 0.11 -18.80 -13.11
C GLN A 276 -1.41 -18.70 -12.97
N ASN A 277 -1.92 -19.05 -11.80
CA ASN A 277 -3.32 -18.93 -11.42
C ASN A 277 -3.70 -17.52 -10.93
N GLY A 278 -2.78 -16.57 -11.08
CA GLY A 278 -2.90 -15.19 -10.63
C GLY A 278 -2.43 -14.98 -9.19
N ALA A 279 -2.44 -15.97 -8.30
CA ALA A 279 -2.25 -15.75 -6.86
C ALA A 279 -0.98 -14.97 -6.52
N MET A 280 -1.07 -14.06 -5.55
CA MET A 280 0.07 -13.31 -5.04
C MET A 280 0.71 -14.08 -3.88
N GLU A 281 1.91 -14.61 -4.11
CA GLU A 281 2.67 -15.37 -3.12
C GLU A 281 3.83 -14.54 -2.57
N PHE A 282 3.96 -14.48 -1.24
CA PHE A 282 5.01 -13.72 -0.57
C PHE A 282 6.03 -14.66 0.08
N SER A 283 7.30 -14.44 -0.21
CA SER A 283 8.41 -15.16 0.42
C SER A 283 9.39 -14.19 1.05
N LEU A 284 9.87 -14.49 2.25
CA LEU A 284 10.86 -13.65 2.91
C LEU A 284 12.21 -13.85 2.23
N VAL A 285 12.90 -12.75 1.91
CA VAL A 285 14.29 -12.82 1.42
C VAL A 285 15.18 -12.88 2.66
N SER A 286 15.55 -14.09 3.09
CA SER A 286 16.59 -14.26 4.12
C SER A 286 17.92 -13.75 3.58
N GLY A 287 18.64 -12.93 4.36
CA GLY A 287 19.93 -12.32 4.00
C GLY A 287 21.09 -13.31 3.79
N GLU A 288 20.85 -14.62 3.79
CA GLU A 288 21.90 -15.64 3.71
C GLU A 288 22.51 -15.83 2.30
N ASN A 289 21.97 -15.21 1.25
CA ASN A 289 22.48 -15.43 -0.12
C ASN A 289 23.35 -14.31 -0.71
N GLN A 290 23.80 -13.33 0.08
CA GLN A 290 24.79 -12.35 -0.40
C GLN A 290 26.26 -12.73 -0.11
N ALA A 291 26.54 -13.89 0.49
CA ALA A 291 27.92 -14.29 0.86
C ALA A 291 28.62 -15.25 -0.13
N LYS A 292 28.07 -15.49 -1.32
CA LYS A 292 28.76 -16.26 -2.38
C LYS A 292 28.52 -15.67 -3.76
N GLN A 293 29.27 -14.63 -4.08
CA GLN A 293 29.81 -14.42 -5.43
C GLN A 293 31.12 -13.64 -5.31
#